data_AF-Q2STN2-F1
#
_entry.id   AF-Q2STN2-F1
#
_cell.length_a   1.000
_cell.length_b   1.000
_cell.length_c   1.000
_cell.angle_alpha   90.00
_cell.angle_beta   90.00
_cell.angle_gamma   90.00
#
_symmetry.space_group_name_H-M   'P 1'
#
loop_
_entity.id
_entity.type
_entity.pdbx_description
1 polymer ?
#
loop_
_entity_poly.entity_id
_entity_poly.type
_entity_poly.pdbx_seq_one_letter_code
_entity_poly.pdbx_strand_id
1 'polypeptide(L)'
;MRAQERLPSIKFVYPKEGVRLFMDSLLIPAKARNIDSAYKFLNWMMQPENIALVTNAVRYNNEIIGSERYVDAALLDNPAVKTPEQYKARLRPYKLCSLAAIQLRNKVWLKLKGNR
;
A
#
# COMPACT_ATOMS: atom_id res chain seq x y z
N MET A 1 -3.61 13.72 5.64
CA MET A 1 -2.50 13.19 4.81
C MET A 1 -1.43 14.26 4.67
N ARG A 2 -0.13 13.89 4.59
CA ARG A 2 1.00 14.86 4.53
C ARG A 2 0.86 15.92 3.42
N ALA A 3 0.26 15.56 2.29
CA ALA A 3 -0.02 16.51 1.22
C ALA A 3 -1.05 17.58 1.64
N GLN A 4 -2.09 17.18 2.38
CA GLN A 4 -3.14 18.08 2.89
C GLN A 4 -2.64 19.00 4.02
N GLU A 5 -1.64 18.56 4.79
CA GLU A 5 -0.97 19.42 5.80
C GLU A 5 -0.26 20.60 5.14
N ARG A 6 0.29 20.41 3.93
CA ARG A 6 0.94 21.47 3.15
C ARG A 6 -0.04 22.28 2.30
N LEU A 7 -1.06 21.62 1.75
CA LEU A 7 -2.06 22.23 0.89
C LEU A 7 -3.45 21.68 1.24
N PRO A 8 -4.22 22.35 2.12
CA PRO A 8 -5.49 21.86 2.63
C PRO A 8 -6.56 21.59 1.56
N SER A 9 -6.44 22.20 0.38
CA SER A 9 -7.37 21.99 -0.75
C SER A 9 -7.21 20.64 -1.45
N ILE A 10 -6.15 19.87 -1.17
CA ILE A 10 -5.94 18.54 -1.77
C ILE A 10 -7.01 17.56 -1.28
N LYS A 11 -7.60 16.83 -2.24
CA LYS A 11 -8.56 15.77 -1.97
C LYS A 11 -8.10 14.46 -2.60
N PHE A 12 -8.25 13.37 -1.85
CA PHE A 12 -8.11 12.02 -2.38
C PHE A 12 -9.42 11.60 -3.05
N VAL A 13 -9.34 10.95 -4.20
CA VAL A 13 -10.52 10.54 -4.98
C VAL A 13 -10.37 9.11 -5.49
N TYR A 14 -11.49 8.40 -5.56
CA TYR A 14 -11.59 7.08 -6.20
C TYR A 14 -12.22 7.25 -7.58
N PRO A 15 -11.47 7.18 -8.70
CA PRO A 15 -12.03 7.31 -10.04
C PRO A 15 -13.15 6.30 -10.31
N LYS A 16 -14.23 6.72 -10.99
CA LYS A 16 -15.39 5.86 -11.28
C LYS A 16 -15.05 4.69 -12.22
N GLU A 17 -14.04 4.89 -13.06
CA GLU A 17 -13.47 3.90 -14.00
C GLU A 17 -12.75 2.77 -13.26
N GLY A 18 -12.32 3.02 -12.02
CA GLY A 18 -11.59 2.11 -11.17
C GLY A 18 -10.17 2.58 -10.87
N VAL A 19 -9.57 1.97 -9.85
CA VAL A 19 -8.19 2.24 -9.40
C VAL A 19 -7.47 0.92 -9.14
N ARG A 20 -6.16 0.89 -9.40
CA ARG A 20 -5.37 -0.30 -9.10
C ARG A 20 -5.27 -0.51 -7.59
N LEU A 21 -5.62 -1.71 -7.15
CA LEU A 21 -5.27 -2.21 -5.83
C LEU A 21 -3.82 -2.69 -5.86
N PHE A 22 -3.03 -2.23 -4.89
CA PHE A 22 -1.71 -2.76 -4.62
C PHE A 22 -1.65 -3.20 -3.16
N MET A 23 -0.79 -4.17 -2.90
CA MET A 23 -0.50 -4.68 -1.57
C MET A 23 1.00 -4.93 -1.50
N ASP A 24 1.65 -4.32 -0.52
CA ASP A 24 3.04 -4.60 -0.21
C ASP A 24 3.07 -5.68 0.88
N SER A 25 4.03 -6.59 0.79
CA SER A 25 4.17 -7.70 1.73
C SER A 25 5.63 -7.88 2.10
N LEU A 26 5.88 -8.20 3.36
CA LEU A 26 7.22 -8.61 3.80
C LEU A 26 7.47 -10.05 3.37
N LEU A 27 8.63 -10.30 2.78
CA LEU A 27 9.05 -11.59 2.27
C LEU A 27 10.45 -11.91 2.79
N ILE A 28 10.73 -13.17 3.12
CA ILE A 28 12.09 -13.66 3.40
C ILE A 28 12.67 -14.21 2.10
N PRO A 29 13.74 -13.62 1.55
CA PRO A 29 14.41 -14.17 0.37
C PRO A 29 14.97 -15.56 0.64
N ALA A 30 14.89 -16.47 -0.33
CA ALA A 30 15.36 -17.86 -0.19
C ALA A 30 16.85 -18.00 0.19
N LYS A 31 17.66 -16.97 -0.07
CA LYS A 31 19.11 -16.92 0.25
C LYS A 31 19.42 -15.99 1.42
N ALA A 32 18.44 -15.66 2.26
CA ALA A 32 18.65 -14.84 3.46
C ALA A 32 19.67 -15.52 4.39
N ARG A 33 20.67 -14.76 4.84
CA ARG A 33 21.75 -15.29 5.71
C ARG A 33 21.37 -15.34 7.18
N ASN A 34 20.38 -14.56 7.60
CA ASN A 34 19.92 -14.48 8.98
C ASN A 34 18.39 -14.70 9.05
N ILE A 35 18.00 -15.95 8.86
CA ILE A 35 16.59 -16.37 8.78
C ILE A 35 15.90 -16.17 10.14
N ASP A 36 16.58 -16.49 11.24
CA ASP A 36 16.02 -16.38 12.59
C ASP A 36 15.65 -14.93 12.95
N SER A 37 16.53 -13.97 12.67
CA SER A 37 16.20 -12.55 12.88
C SER A 37 15.08 -12.06 11.95
N ALA A 38 15.01 -12.57 10.71
CA ALA A 38 13.94 -12.22 9.79
C ALA A 38 12.58 -12.68 10.31
N TYR A 39 12.48 -13.91 10.83
CA TYR A 39 11.26 -14.39 11.49
C TYR A 39 10.91 -13.60 12.75
N LYS A 40 11.90 -13.27 13.59
CA LYS A 40 11.67 -12.42 14.77
C LYS A 40 11.09 -11.06 14.39
N PHE A 41 11.62 -10.43 13.33
CA PHE A 41 11.10 -9.16 12.83
C PHE A 41 9.68 -9.29 12.27
N LEU A 42 9.40 -10.32 11.46
CA LEU A 42 8.04 -10.56 10.94
C LEU A 42 7.03 -10.76 12.07
N ASN A 43 7.37 -11.60 13.06
CA ASN A 43 6.50 -11.86 14.21
C ASN A 43 6.24 -10.58 15.03
N TRP A 44 7.26 -9.73 15.19
CA TRP A 44 7.11 -8.44 15.84
C TRP A 44 6.21 -7.49 15.03
N MET A 45 6.42 -7.40 13.72
CA MET A 45 5.59 -6.59 12.81
C MET A 45 4.13 -7.07 12.75
N MET A 46 3.85 -8.35 12.98
CA MET A 46 2.49 -8.90 12.98
C MET A 46 1.71 -8.60 14.26
N GLN A 47 2.33 -8.06 15.31
CA GLN A 47 1.58 -7.65 16.50
C GLN A 47 0.74 -6.41 16.21
N PRO A 48 -0.55 -6.38 16.63
CA PRO A 48 -1.45 -5.26 16.38
C PRO A 48 -0.90 -3.88 16.76
N GLU A 49 -0.29 -3.74 17.94
CA GLU A 49 0.28 -2.45 18.36
C GLU A 49 1.45 -2.00 17.47
N ASN A 50 2.29 -2.93 17.02
CA ASN A 50 3.53 -2.60 16.31
C ASN A 50 3.25 -2.13 14.88
N ILE A 51 2.36 -2.82 14.16
CA ILE A 51 1.97 -2.40 12.81
C ILE A 51 1.13 -1.11 12.84
N ALA A 52 0.41 -0.84 13.92
CA ALA A 52 -0.29 0.41 14.10
C ALA A 52 0.67 1.59 14.25
N LEU A 53 1.83 1.42 14.90
CA LEU A 53 2.87 2.46 14.94
C LEU A 53 3.32 2.85 13.52
N VAL A 54 3.49 1.85 12.65
CA VAL A 54 3.84 2.08 11.24
C VAL A 54 2.72 2.82 10.51
N THR A 55 1.47 2.38 10.69
CA THR A 55 0.28 3.05 10.13
C THR A 55 0.19 4.51 10.56
N ASN A 56 0.39 4.80 11.84
CA ASN A 56 0.36 6.15 12.40
C ASN A 56 1.52 7.01 11.87
N ALA A 57 2.70 6.43 11.66
CA ALA A 57 3.86 7.15 11.14
C ALA A 57 3.76 7.44 9.63
N VAL A 58 3.41 6.43 8.83
CA VAL A 58 3.48 6.49 7.35
C VAL A 58 2.14 6.77 6.68
N ARG A 59 1.03 6.67 7.42
CA ARG A 59 -0.34 6.97 6.96
C ARG A 59 -0.82 6.04 5.84
N TYR A 60 -0.40 4.77 5.86
CA TYR A 60 -0.91 3.69 5.01
C TYR A 60 -1.68 2.67 5.84
N ASN A 61 -2.74 2.10 5.28
CA ASN A 61 -3.48 1.01 5.93
C ASN A 61 -2.62 -0.23 6.09
N ASN A 62 -2.99 -1.07 7.06
CA ASN A 62 -2.49 -2.42 7.23
C ASN A 62 -3.66 -3.40 7.35
N GLU A 63 -3.38 -4.70 7.18
CA GLU A 63 -4.40 -5.75 7.17
C GLU A 63 -4.34 -6.68 8.41
N ILE A 64 -3.64 -6.27 9.48
CA ILE A 64 -3.58 -7.03 10.73
C ILE A 64 -4.82 -6.75 11.58
N ILE A 65 -5.59 -7.81 11.84
CA ILE A 65 -6.79 -7.78 12.67
C ILE A 65 -6.45 -7.32 14.09
N GLY A 66 -7.24 -6.37 14.63
CA GLY A 66 -7.06 -5.83 15.97
C GLY A 66 -6.15 -4.60 16.03
N SER A 67 -5.40 -4.31 14.95
CA SER A 67 -4.52 -3.13 14.90
C SER A 67 -5.30 -1.82 14.94
N GLU A 68 -6.56 -1.82 14.50
CA GLU A 68 -7.42 -0.64 14.48
C GLU A 68 -7.61 0.00 15.86
N ARG A 69 -7.42 -0.78 16.95
CA ARG A 69 -7.48 -0.28 18.33
C ARG A 69 -6.33 0.65 18.70
N TYR A 70 -5.22 0.59 17.96
CA TYR A 70 -3.98 1.32 18.20
C TYR A 70 -3.69 2.38 17.12
N VAL A 71 -4.52 2.44 16.08
CA VAL A 71 -4.40 3.43 15.00
C VAL A 71 -5.09 4.73 15.41
N ASP A 72 -4.48 5.87 15.07
CA ASP A 72 -5.05 7.20 15.29
C ASP A 72 -6.47 7.28 14.69
N ALA A 73 -7.47 7.68 15.47
CA ALA A 73 -8.87 7.77 15.02
C ALA A 73 -9.04 8.60 13.73
N ALA A 74 -8.27 9.69 13.61
CA ALA A 74 -8.26 10.54 12.43
C ALA A 74 -7.81 9.83 11.13
N LEU A 75 -7.09 8.71 11.23
CA LEU A 75 -6.73 7.89 10.08
C LEU A 75 -7.79 6.84 9.76
N LEU A 76 -8.49 6.31 10.76
CA LEU A 76 -9.56 5.32 10.56
C LEU A 76 -10.72 5.90 9.75
N ASP A 77 -11.00 7.19 9.93
CA ASP A 77 -12.03 7.92 9.18
C ASP A 77 -11.51 8.52 7.87
N ASN A 78 -10.20 8.43 7.59
CA ASN A 78 -9.63 9.03 6.40
C ASN A 78 -9.79 8.11 5.17
N PRO A 79 -10.57 8.50 4.14
CA PRO A 79 -10.79 7.68 2.97
C PRO A 79 -9.54 7.46 2.12
N ALA A 80 -8.46 8.23 2.31
CA ALA A 80 -7.18 7.99 1.65
C ALA A 80 -6.37 6.86 2.33
N VAL A 81 -6.70 6.52 3.58
CA VAL A 81 -6.04 5.46 4.35
C VAL A 81 -6.93 4.23 4.35
N LYS A 82 -8.13 4.33 4.91
CA LYS A 82 -9.10 3.23 4.97
C LYS A 82 -10.12 3.39 3.85
N THR A 83 -10.13 2.43 2.92
CA THR A 83 -11.04 2.50 1.77
C THR A 83 -12.51 2.34 2.22
N PRO A 84 -13.38 3.33 1.97
CA PRO A 84 -14.81 3.23 2.27
C PRO A 84 -15.49 2.10 1.49
N GLU A 85 -16.48 1.45 2.11
CA GLU A 85 -17.17 0.27 1.54
C GLU A 85 -17.72 0.52 0.12
N GLN A 86 -18.38 1.66 -0.08
CA GLN A 86 -18.95 2.07 -1.37
C GLN A 86 -17.91 2.18 -2.51
N TYR A 87 -16.61 2.31 -2.19
CA TYR A 87 -15.54 2.41 -3.17
C TYR A 87 -14.76 1.11 -3.38
N LYS A 88 -14.98 0.08 -2.56
CA LYS A 88 -14.29 -1.21 -2.72
C LYS A 88 -14.53 -1.82 -4.10
N ALA A 89 -15.73 -1.66 -4.66
CA ALA A 89 -16.07 -2.11 -6.02
C ALA A 89 -15.29 -1.39 -7.13
N ARG A 90 -14.57 -0.30 -6.85
CA ARG A 90 -13.69 0.42 -7.80
C ARG A 90 -12.26 -0.12 -7.80
N LEU A 91 -11.88 -0.90 -6.80
CA LEU A 91 -10.54 -1.49 -6.70
C LEU A 91 -10.37 -2.58 -7.76
N ARG A 92 -9.21 -2.60 -8.42
CA ARG A 92 -8.85 -3.55 -9.47
C ARG A 92 -7.55 -4.25 -9.10
N PRO A 93 -7.58 -5.55 -8.73
CA PRO A 93 -6.37 -6.32 -8.50
C PRO A 93 -5.47 -6.36 -9.74
N TYR A 94 -4.18 -6.54 -9.52
CA TYR A 94 -3.24 -6.70 -10.63
C TYR A 94 -3.42 -8.07 -11.30
N LYS A 95 -3.74 -8.08 -12.60
CA LYS A 95 -3.66 -9.29 -13.42
C LYS A 95 -2.24 -9.43 -13.94
N LEU A 96 -1.57 -10.52 -13.61
CA LEU A 96 -0.24 -10.81 -14.14
C LEU A 96 -0.32 -10.97 -15.66
N CYS A 97 0.45 -10.14 -16.38
CA CYS A 97 0.55 -10.20 -17.83
C CYS A 97 1.61 -11.23 -18.26
N SER A 98 1.55 -11.68 -19.51
CA SER A 98 2.63 -12.49 -20.10
C SER A 98 3.95 -11.71 -20.15
N LEU A 99 5.09 -12.42 -20.20
CA LEU A 99 6.41 -11.79 -20.33
C LEU A 99 6.50 -10.86 -21.55
N ALA A 100 5.95 -11.28 -22.69
CA ALA A 100 5.90 -10.47 -23.90
C ALA A 100 5.15 -9.15 -23.68
N ALA A 101 3.98 -9.19 -23.02
CA ALA A 101 3.21 -7.99 -22.70
C ALA A 101 3.94 -7.07 -21.70
N ILE A 102 4.63 -7.63 -20.71
CA ILE A 102 5.45 -6.86 -19.75
C ILE A 102 6.61 -6.17 -20.47
N GLN A 103 7.33 -6.88 -21.33
CA GLN A 103 8.43 -6.31 -22.12
C GLN A 103 7.96 -5.20 -23.05
N LEU A 104 6.83 -5.39 -23.73
CA LEU A 104 6.23 -4.35 -24.57
C LEU A 104 5.86 -3.11 -23.75
N ARG A 105 5.19 -3.30 -22.60
CA ARG A 105 4.84 -2.20 -21.69
C ARG A 105 6.08 -1.43 -21.25
N ASN A 106 7.18 -2.10 -20.93
CA ASN A 106 8.42 -1.46 -20.54
C ASN A 106 9.01 -0.62 -21.69
N LYS A 107 9.03 -1.14 -22.92
CA LYS A 107 9.46 -0.38 -24.11
C LYS A 107 8.61 0.86 -24.33
N VAL A 108 7.28 0.71 -24.25
CA VAL A 108 6.33 1.84 -24.38
C VAL A 108 6.56 2.87 -23.27
N TRP A 109 6.74 2.44 -22.02
CA TRP A 109 7.01 3.33 -20.90
C TRP A 109 8.31 4.12 -21.05
N LEU A 110 9.39 3.47 -21.50
CA LEU A 110 10.66 4.15 -21.77
C LEU A 110 10.52 5.20 -22.88
N LYS A 111 9.79 4.87 -23.96
CA LYS A 111 9.51 5.83 -25.04
C LYS A 111 8.63 7.00 -24.58
N LEU A 112 7.60 6.71 -23.77
CA LEU A 112 6.68 7.71 -23.24
C LEU A 112 7.38 8.68 -22.29
N LYS A 113 8.24 8.17 -21.41
CA LYS A 113 9.03 9.03 -20.51
C LYS A 113 9.96 9.96 -21.29
N GLY A 114 10.56 9.47 -22.38
CA GLY A 114 11.56 10.20 -23.17
C GLY A 114 12.79 10.60 -22.34
N ASN A 115 13.82 11.14 -23.00
CA ASN A 115 14.92 11.82 -22.30
C ASN A 115 14.49 13.26 -21.96
N ARG A 116 13.67 13.42 -20.93
CA ARG A 116 13.61 14.69 -20.20
C ARG A 116 14.62 14.64 -19.06
#